data_AF-A0A517ZQ53-F1
#
_entry.id   AF-A0A517ZQ53-F1
#
_cell.length_a   1.000
_cell.length_b   1.000
_cell.length_c   1.000
_cell.angle_alpha   90.00
_cell.angle_beta   90.00
_cell.angle_gamma   90.00
#
_symmetry.space_group_name_H-M   'P 1'
#
loop_
_entity.id
_entity.type
_entity.pdbx_description
1 polymer ?
#
loop_
_entity_poly.entity_id
_entity_poly.type
_entity_poly.pdbx_seq_one_letter_code
_entity_poly.pdbx_strand_id
1 'polypeptide(L)'
;MISRMFENVTDDDISNLIQQGEGAQIEFKRDVINILDLAKLVSAFANTDGGVAIFGVEEPDKIVGCSLRRTQDLVGKIENRIRPVPEMRLHVQSYRGVELAILVVKRLQSGLAISDAGAFVREGEATRLIDASTIERRIPVNEPVETTNQHLREMLELMNDRIASLQVEVAYPRTWRGRAIALVVAFTAGFFARLAAGWVADLFQGKDA
;
A
#
# COMPACT_ATOMS: atom_id res chain seq x y z
N MET A 1 -19.89 16.56 -5.04
CA MET A 1 -20.11 15.25 -4.38
C MET A 1 -19.24 15.08 -3.14
N ILE A 2 -17.92 14.94 -3.29
CA ILE A 2 -16.98 14.60 -2.21
C ILE A 2 -17.08 15.53 -1.00
N SER A 3 -17.07 16.86 -1.17
CA SER A 3 -17.14 17.79 -0.04
C SER A 3 -18.40 17.64 0.80
N ARG A 4 -19.54 17.29 0.19
CA ARG A 4 -20.80 17.05 0.91
C ARG A 4 -20.75 15.70 1.64
N MET A 5 -20.31 14.65 0.95
CA MET A 5 -20.15 13.30 1.53
C MET A 5 -19.14 13.27 2.68
N PHE A 6 -18.14 14.16 2.64
CA PHE A 6 -17.17 14.28 3.71
C PHE A 6 -17.81 14.67 5.05
N GLU A 7 -18.88 15.46 5.03
CA GLU A 7 -19.60 15.81 6.26
C GLU A 7 -20.65 14.76 6.64
N ASN A 8 -21.39 14.25 5.65
CA ASN A 8 -22.45 13.26 5.89
C ASN A 8 -22.73 12.40 4.67
N VAL A 9 -22.99 11.12 4.88
CA VAL A 9 -23.35 10.13 3.85
C VAL A 9 -24.78 9.64 4.10
N THR A 10 -25.62 9.66 3.08
CA THR A 10 -27.01 9.18 3.14
C THR A 10 -27.21 7.91 2.30
N ASP A 11 -28.33 7.24 2.51
CA ASP A 11 -28.71 6.06 1.71
C ASP A 11 -28.90 6.39 0.23
N ASP A 12 -29.39 7.59 -0.09
CA ASP A 12 -29.51 8.07 -1.47
C ASP A 12 -28.14 8.22 -2.13
N ASP A 13 -27.13 8.67 -1.37
CA ASP A 13 -25.76 8.76 -1.87
C ASP A 13 -25.22 7.39 -2.24
N ILE A 14 -25.41 6.40 -1.36
CA ILE A 14 -24.98 5.03 -1.60
C ILE A 14 -25.69 4.45 -2.82
N SER A 15 -27.00 4.67 -2.93
CA SER A 15 -27.77 4.24 -4.10
C SER A 15 -27.26 4.85 -5.40
N ASN A 16 -26.95 6.16 -5.40
CA ASN A 16 -26.43 6.86 -6.56
C ASN A 16 -25.02 6.38 -6.94
N LEU A 17 -24.15 6.15 -5.96
CA LEU A 17 -22.80 5.64 -6.20
C LEU A 17 -22.86 4.23 -6.81
N ILE A 18 -23.67 3.33 -6.26
CA ILE A 18 -23.84 1.97 -6.80
C ILE A 18 -24.34 2.02 -8.24
N GLN A 19 -25.35 2.86 -8.55
CA GLN A 19 -25.85 3.02 -9.91
C GLN A 19 -24.82 3.61 -10.88
N GLN A 20 -23.92 4.47 -10.38
CA GLN A 20 -22.85 5.05 -11.19
C GLN A 20 -21.77 4.03 -11.54
N GLY A 21 -21.52 3.04 -10.67
CA GLY A 21 -20.46 2.05 -10.83
C GLY A 21 -19.08 2.55 -10.41
N GLU A 22 -18.08 1.67 -10.50
CA GLU A 22 -16.68 2.04 -10.26
C GLU A 22 -16.17 3.07 -11.29
N GLY A 23 -15.12 3.80 -10.92
CA GLY A 23 -14.51 4.76 -11.82
C GLY A 23 -13.41 5.59 -11.17
N ALA A 24 -13.12 6.75 -11.77
CA ALA A 24 -12.01 7.60 -11.31
C ALA A 24 -12.14 8.07 -9.86
N GLN A 25 -13.37 8.20 -9.34
CA GLN A 25 -13.65 8.70 -7.98
C GLN A 25 -14.41 7.68 -7.12
N ILE A 26 -14.69 6.48 -7.64
CA ILE A 26 -15.52 5.48 -6.97
C ILE A 26 -14.79 4.14 -7.02
N GLU A 27 -14.64 3.51 -5.86
CA GLU A 27 -14.08 2.18 -5.74
C GLU A 27 -14.99 1.33 -4.85
N PHE A 28 -15.32 0.12 -5.30
CA PHE A 28 -16.01 -0.87 -4.53
C PHE A 28 -15.05 -1.98 -4.09
N LYS A 29 -15.19 -2.37 -2.83
CA LYS A 29 -14.48 -3.50 -2.27
C LYS A 29 -15.41 -4.25 -1.35
N ARG A 30 -15.30 -5.57 -1.36
CA ARG A 30 -15.98 -6.41 -0.36
C ARG A 30 -15.47 -6.12 1.04
N ASP A 31 -14.14 -6.13 1.23
CA ASP A 31 -13.48 -5.90 2.50
C ASP A 31 -12.12 -5.21 2.28
N VAL A 32 -11.59 -4.57 3.33
CA VAL A 32 -10.18 -4.14 3.35
C VAL A 32 -9.28 -5.33 3.67
N ILE A 33 -8.65 -5.89 2.64
CA ILE A 33 -7.82 -7.10 2.78
C ILE A 33 -6.48 -6.77 3.43
N ASN A 34 -5.80 -5.71 2.99
CA ASN A 34 -4.51 -5.33 3.54
C ASN A 34 -4.32 -3.80 3.55
N ILE A 35 -3.38 -3.35 4.38
CA ILE A 35 -3.10 -1.93 4.59
C ILE A 35 -2.47 -1.26 3.36
N LEU A 36 -1.73 -2.01 2.54
CA LEU A 36 -1.00 -1.46 1.40
C LEU A 36 -1.94 -1.09 0.27
N ASP A 37 -2.94 -1.93 -0.01
CA ASP A 37 -3.94 -1.65 -1.03
C ASP A 37 -4.84 -0.48 -0.61
N LEU A 38 -5.13 -0.36 0.68
CA LEU A 38 -5.77 0.84 1.21
C LEU A 38 -4.88 2.08 1.05
N ALA A 39 -3.57 1.97 1.32
CA ALA A 39 -2.64 3.09 1.18
C ALA A 39 -2.47 3.53 -0.28
N LYS A 40 -2.41 2.58 -1.21
CA LYS A 40 -2.46 2.84 -2.66
C LYS A 40 -3.73 3.57 -3.05
N LEU A 41 -4.89 3.09 -2.61
CA LEU A 41 -6.19 3.68 -2.95
C LEU A 41 -6.31 5.11 -2.42
N VAL A 42 -5.94 5.34 -1.16
CA VAL A 42 -5.98 6.67 -0.54
C VAL A 42 -5.00 7.63 -1.22
N SER A 43 -3.77 7.20 -1.50
CA SER A 43 -2.80 7.99 -2.26
C SER A 43 -3.34 8.34 -3.65
N ALA A 44 -3.92 7.35 -4.35
CA ALA A 44 -4.48 7.54 -5.68
C ALA A 44 -5.62 8.57 -5.69
N PHE A 45 -6.58 8.47 -4.77
CA PHE A 45 -7.65 9.45 -4.65
C PHE A 45 -7.14 10.84 -4.27
N ALA A 46 -6.24 10.94 -3.28
CA ALA A 46 -5.70 12.21 -2.83
C ALA A 46 -4.93 12.93 -3.95
N ASN A 47 -4.26 12.19 -4.83
CA ASN A 47 -3.52 12.73 -5.97
C ASN A 47 -4.39 13.00 -7.20
N THR A 48 -5.66 12.62 -7.21
CA THR A 48 -6.61 12.95 -8.29
C THR A 48 -7.68 13.89 -7.77
N ASP A 49 -8.93 13.76 -8.24
CA ASP A 49 -10.04 14.61 -7.82
C ASP A 49 -10.69 14.16 -6.51
N GLY A 50 -9.94 13.47 -5.63
CA GLY A 50 -10.47 12.78 -4.46
C GLY A 50 -11.26 11.53 -4.86
N GLY A 51 -11.97 10.95 -3.89
CA GLY A 51 -12.85 9.82 -4.18
C GLY A 51 -13.54 9.24 -2.96
N VAL A 52 -14.36 8.23 -3.24
CA VAL A 52 -15.16 7.48 -2.27
C VAL A 52 -14.87 5.99 -2.48
N ALA A 53 -14.41 5.32 -1.43
CA ALA A 53 -14.36 3.87 -1.38
C ALA A 53 -15.54 3.34 -0.56
N ILE A 54 -16.32 2.42 -1.14
CA ILE A 54 -17.39 1.72 -0.43
C ILE A 54 -16.93 0.29 -0.13
N PHE A 55 -16.84 -0.03 1.16
CA PHE A 55 -16.55 -1.38 1.64
C PHE A 55 -17.85 -2.11 2.00
N GLY A 56 -17.95 -3.36 1.55
CA GLY A 56 -19.12 -4.22 1.68
C GLY A 56 -19.98 -4.32 0.42
N VAL A 57 -19.44 -3.91 -0.73
CA VAL A 57 -20.04 -4.08 -2.05
C VAL A 57 -19.15 -4.98 -2.89
N GLU A 58 -19.75 -6.01 -3.48
CA GLU A 58 -19.13 -6.93 -4.43
C GLU A 58 -19.71 -6.65 -5.82
N GLU A 59 -18.84 -6.45 -6.81
CA GLU A 59 -19.27 -6.14 -8.17
C GLU A 59 -20.15 -7.25 -8.76
N PRO A 60 -21.15 -6.91 -9.59
CA PRO A 60 -21.52 -5.56 -10.01
C PRO A 60 -22.23 -4.73 -8.92
N ASP A 61 -23.28 -5.25 -8.29
CA ASP A 61 -24.13 -4.42 -7.38
C ASP A 61 -24.53 -5.14 -6.09
N LYS A 62 -23.72 -6.10 -5.64
CA LYS A 62 -24.10 -6.99 -4.55
C LYS A 62 -23.63 -6.43 -3.20
N ILE A 63 -24.61 -6.05 -2.38
CA ILE A 63 -24.37 -5.57 -1.02
C ILE A 63 -24.16 -6.79 -0.11
N VAL A 64 -22.94 -6.97 0.36
CA VAL A 64 -22.51 -8.13 1.16
C VAL A 64 -22.09 -7.77 2.58
N GLY A 65 -21.81 -6.50 2.84
CA GLY A 65 -21.29 -6.01 4.12
C GLY A 65 -19.80 -6.25 4.28
N CYS A 66 -19.20 -5.60 5.27
CA CYS A 66 -17.77 -5.70 5.55
C CYS A 66 -17.47 -5.82 7.05
N SER A 67 -16.25 -6.21 7.39
CA SER A 67 -15.79 -6.17 8.78
C SER A 67 -15.48 -4.73 9.22
N LEU A 68 -16.46 -4.04 9.81
CA LEU A 68 -16.31 -2.65 10.28
C LEU A 68 -15.08 -2.44 11.17
N ARG A 69 -14.88 -3.31 12.16
CA ARG A 69 -13.73 -3.25 13.07
C ARG A 69 -12.41 -3.29 12.31
N ARG A 70 -12.26 -4.24 11.37
CA ARG A 70 -11.04 -4.37 10.57
C ARG A 70 -10.83 -3.14 9.70
N THR A 71 -11.89 -2.64 9.07
CA THR A 71 -11.83 -1.45 8.22
C THR A 71 -11.41 -0.21 9.03
N GLN A 72 -12.02 0.03 10.19
CA GLN A 72 -11.64 1.10 11.12
C GLN A 72 -10.18 0.99 11.56
N ASP A 73 -9.76 -0.21 12.00
CA ASP A 73 -8.38 -0.47 12.44
C ASP A 73 -7.35 -0.22 11.33
N LEU A 74 -7.67 -0.53 10.08
CA LEU A 74 -6.78 -0.31 8.95
C LEU A 74 -6.77 1.15 8.51
N VAL A 75 -7.93 1.81 8.42
CA VAL A 75 -8.03 3.25 8.10
C VAL A 75 -7.26 4.08 9.13
N GLY A 76 -7.39 3.79 10.42
CA GLY A 76 -6.63 4.50 11.47
C GLY A 76 -5.11 4.32 11.38
N LYS A 77 -4.62 3.28 10.68
CA LYS A 77 -3.18 3.06 10.46
C LYS A 77 -2.63 3.79 9.23
N ILE A 78 -3.50 4.29 8.34
CA ILE A 78 -3.10 4.97 7.11
C ILE A 78 -2.36 6.29 7.40
N GLU A 79 -2.75 6.98 8.48
CA GLU A 79 -2.10 8.24 8.88
C GLU A 79 -0.59 8.09 9.11
N ASN A 80 -0.09 6.89 9.41
CA ASN A 80 1.34 6.63 9.60
C ASN A 80 2.06 6.16 8.34
N ARG A 81 1.35 6.03 7.22
CA ARG A 81 1.84 5.41 5.98
C ARG A 81 1.73 6.29 4.76
N ILE A 82 1.15 7.49 4.87
CA ILE A 82 0.99 8.43 3.77
C ILE A 82 1.46 9.82 4.20
N ARG A 83 2.27 10.48 3.37
CA ARG A 83 2.75 11.84 3.57
C ARG A 83 2.59 12.68 2.29
N PRO A 84 2.04 13.92 2.38
CA PRO A 84 1.30 14.44 3.52
C PRO A 84 0.02 13.62 3.76
N VAL A 85 -0.51 13.64 4.98
CA VAL A 85 -1.74 12.92 5.31
C VAL A 85 -2.92 13.65 4.65
N PRO A 86 -3.66 13.01 3.73
CA PRO A 86 -4.81 13.63 3.10
C PRO A 86 -5.99 13.69 4.08
N GLU A 87 -6.85 14.70 3.91
CA GLU A 87 -8.12 14.75 4.63
C GLU A 87 -9.00 13.57 4.21
N MET A 88 -9.27 12.66 5.14
CA MET A 88 -10.13 11.50 4.91
C MET A 88 -11.10 11.31 6.07
N ARG A 89 -12.27 10.76 5.78
CA ARG A 89 -13.30 10.44 6.79
C ARG A 89 -13.96 9.12 6.50
N LEU A 90 -14.05 8.28 7.52
CA LEU A 90 -14.76 7.01 7.47
C LEU A 90 -16.16 7.18 8.06
N HIS A 91 -17.17 6.90 7.25
CA HIS A 91 -18.57 6.81 7.66
C HIS A 91 -18.99 5.35 7.74
N VAL A 92 -19.88 5.03 8.66
CA VAL A 92 -20.53 3.71 8.73
C VAL A 92 -22.01 3.93 8.51
N GLN A 93 -22.59 3.24 7.54
CA GLN A 93 -23.99 3.39 7.17
C GLN A 93 -24.66 2.03 7.02
N SER A 94 -25.86 1.87 7.58
CA SER A 94 -26.69 0.69 7.36
C SER A 94 -27.53 0.90 6.10
N TYR A 95 -27.18 0.25 5.00
CA TYR A 95 -27.88 0.33 3.72
C TYR A 95 -28.54 -1.01 3.39
N ARG A 96 -29.86 -0.99 3.16
CA ARG A 96 -30.68 -2.20 2.92
C ARG A 96 -30.49 -3.30 3.99
N GLY A 97 -30.30 -2.88 5.25
CA GLY A 97 -30.12 -3.79 6.40
C GLY A 97 -28.72 -4.40 6.52
N VAL A 98 -27.75 -3.91 5.76
CA VAL A 98 -26.35 -4.35 5.80
C VAL A 98 -25.44 -3.17 6.11
N GLU A 99 -24.47 -3.37 7.00
CA GLU A 99 -23.51 -2.32 7.35
C GLU A 99 -22.40 -2.18 6.30
N LEU A 100 -22.24 -0.95 5.80
CA LEU A 100 -21.20 -0.54 4.86
C LEU A 100 -20.27 0.47 5.53
N ALA A 101 -19.00 0.45 5.13
CA ALA A 101 -18.05 1.47 5.52
C ALA A 101 -17.68 2.32 4.29
N ILE A 102 -17.84 3.63 4.40
CA ILE A 102 -17.66 4.59 3.31
C ILE A 102 -16.49 5.50 3.65
N LEU A 103 -15.36 5.31 2.98
CA LEU A 103 -14.18 6.16 3.14
C LEU A 103 -14.21 7.26 2.10
N VAL A 104 -14.34 8.50 2.54
CA VAL A 104 -14.30 9.69 1.70
C VAL A 104 -12.91 10.32 1.82
N VAL A 105 -12.22 10.48 0.70
CA VAL A 105 -10.88 11.08 0.62
C VAL A 105 -10.96 12.36 -0.21
N LYS A 106 -10.53 13.49 0.37
CA LYS A 106 -10.42 14.76 -0.38
C LYS A 106 -9.15 14.76 -1.23
N ARG A 107 -9.21 15.47 -2.34
CA ARG A 107 -8.01 15.80 -3.12
C ARG A 107 -7.05 16.64 -2.28
N LEU A 108 -5.76 16.42 -2.48
CA LEU A 108 -4.73 17.30 -1.96
C LEU A 108 -4.66 18.56 -2.83
N GLN A 109 -4.59 19.74 -2.22
CA GLN A 109 -4.55 21.01 -2.97
C GLN A 109 -3.16 21.36 -3.52
N SER A 110 -2.11 20.87 -2.86
CA SER A 110 -0.71 21.08 -3.23
C SER A 110 0.14 19.87 -2.89
N GLY A 111 1.13 19.56 -3.71
CA GLY A 111 2.03 18.42 -3.53
C GLY A 111 1.43 17.09 -3.99
N LEU A 112 2.00 16.00 -3.45
CA LEU A 112 1.62 14.62 -3.75
C LEU A 112 1.56 13.81 -2.47
N ALA A 113 0.46 13.08 -2.28
CA ALA A 113 0.31 12.08 -1.23
C ALA A 113 1.09 10.81 -1.62
N ILE A 114 2.14 10.53 -0.88
CA ILE A 114 3.07 9.43 -1.12
C ILE A 114 2.92 8.42 0.01
N SER A 115 2.62 7.19 -0.35
CA SER A 115 2.46 6.09 0.60
C SER A 115 3.69 5.19 0.64
N ASP A 116 3.78 4.31 1.63
CA ASP A 116 4.77 3.23 1.68
C ASP A 116 4.66 2.22 0.52
N ALA A 117 3.54 2.23 -0.20
CA ALA A 117 3.39 1.51 -1.46
C ALA A 117 3.87 2.31 -2.68
N GLY A 118 4.14 3.61 -2.54
CA GLY A 118 4.45 4.56 -3.61
C GLY A 118 3.44 5.68 -3.75
N ALA A 119 3.63 6.52 -4.77
CA ALA A 119 2.70 7.57 -5.15
C ALA A 119 1.84 7.09 -6.32
N PHE A 120 0.52 7.19 -6.18
CA PHE A 120 -0.43 6.67 -7.17
C PHE A 120 -1.39 7.74 -7.67
N VAL A 121 -1.98 7.51 -8.85
CA VAL A 121 -3.09 8.27 -9.43
C VAL A 121 -4.14 7.30 -9.99
N ARG A 122 -5.39 7.76 -10.10
CA ARG A 122 -6.47 7.05 -10.78
C ARG A 122 -6.70 7.56 -12.20
N GLU A 123 -6.87 6.63 -13.13
CA GLU A 123 -7.29 6.87 -14.51
C GLU A 123 -8.45 5.92 -14.82
N GLY A 124 -9.69 6.42 -14.71
CA GLY A 124 -10.86 5.54 -14.69
C GLY A 124 -10.83 4.61 -13.48
N GLU A 125 -11.05 3.31 -13.69
CA GLU A 125 -10.97 2.29 -12.62
C GLU A 125 -9.53 1.90 -12.28
N ALA A 126 -8.56 2.24 -13.14
CA ALA A 126 -7.18 1.83 -12.97
C ALA A 126 -6.42 2.72 -11.98
N THR A 127 -5.68 2.09 -11.06
CA THR A 127 -4.70 2.76 -10.20
C THR A 127 -3.29 2.57 -10.76
N ARG A 128 -2.58 3.67 -11.02
CA ARG A 128 -1.24 3.67 -11.62
C ARG A 128 -0.23 4.40 -10.76
N LEU A 129 1.04 3.97 -10.84
CA LEU A 129 2.14 4.73 -10.28
C LEU A 129 2.28 6.06 -11.02
N ILE A 130 2.58 7.11 -10.26
CA ILE A 130 2.87 8.43 -10.82
C ILE A 130 4.16 8.36 -11.63
N ASP A 131 4.16 8.95 -12.83
CA ASP A 131 5.34 9.06 -13.66
C ASP A 131 6.26 10.23 -13.23
N ALA A 132 7.53 10.18 -13.62
CA ALA A 132 8.52 11.19 -13.26
C ALA A 132 8.09 12.60 -13.72
N SER A 133 7.49 12.72 -14.90
CA SER A 133 7.03 14.01 -15.44
C SER A 133 5.96 14.67 -14.56
N THR A 134 5.09 13.86 -13.95
CA THR A 134 4.01 14.31 -13.08
C THR A 134 4.54 14.71 -11.72
N ILE A 135 5.56 14.01 -11.23
CA ILE A 135 6.29 14.41 -10.02
C ILE A 135 6.91 15.80 -10.22
N GLU A 136 7.64 16.02 -11.31
CA GLU A 136 8.30 17.29 -11.62
C GLU A 136 7.32 18.47 -11.70
N ARG A 137 6.13 18.26 -12.26
CA ARG A 137 5.10 19.31 -12.37
C ARG A 137 4.44 19.66 -11.03
N ARG A 138 4.29 18.68 -10.14
CA ARG A 138 3.51 18.83 -8.89
C ARG A 138 4.34 19.08 -7.66
N ILE A 139 5.63 18.78 -7.70
CA ILE A 139 6.61 19.19 -6.69
C ILE A 139 7.39 20.36 -7.30
N PRO A 140 6.94 21.61 -7.09
CA PRO A 140 7.63 22.75 -7.66
C PRO A 140 9.06 22.85 -7.09
N VAL A 141 10.04 22.97 -7.97
CA VAL A 141 11.49 23.11 -7.65
C VAL A 141 11.79 24.37 -6.83
N ASN A 142 10.82 25.28 -6.69
CA ASN A 142 10.94 26.56 -5.98
C ASN A 142 10.60 26.50 -4.49
N GLU A 143 10.29 25.34 -3.93
CA GLU A 143 10.27 25.16 -2.47
C GLU A 143 11.68 25.47 -1.90
N PRO A 144 11.78 26.09 -0.71
CA PRO A 144 13.06 26.22 -0.03
C PRO A 144 13.77 24.87 0.04
N VAL A 145 15.08 24.86 -0.24
CA VAL A 145 15.89 23.64 -0.31
C VAL A 145 15.77 22.82 0.98
N GLU A 146 15.59 23.47 2.12
CA GLU A 146 15.34 22.85 3.42
C GLU A 146 14.05 22.03 3.42
N THR A 147 12.95 22.57 2.88
CA THR A 147 11.65 21.90 2.80
C THR A 147 11.70 20.71 1.84
N THR A 148 12.35 20.87 0.67
CA THR A 148 12.55 19.77 -0.27
C THR A 148 13.39 18.65 0.34
N ASN A 149 14.47 19.00 1.03
CA ASN A 149 15.33 18.03 1.71
C ASN A 149 14.59 17.29 2.84
N GLN A 150 13.72 17.97 3.57
CA GLN A 150 12.89 17.34 4.60
C GLN A 150 11.91 16.34 3.98
N HIS A 151 11.14 16.73 2.96
CA HIS A 151 10.23 15.82 2.26
C HIS A 151 10.97 14.62 1.64
N LEU A 152 12.16 14.84 1.06
CA LEU A 152 13.01 13.76 0.55
C LEU A 152 13.42 12.77 1.64
N ARG A 153 13.80 13.28 2.83
CA ARG A 153 14.15 12.41 3.97
C ARG A 153 12.95 11.58 4.42
N GLU A 154 11.79 12.20 4.59
CA GLU A 154 10.57 11.50 5.02
C GLU A 154 10.17 10.41 4.01
N MET A 155 10.23 10.68 2.71
CA MET A 155 10.00 9.67 1.68
C MET A 155 11.01 8.53 1.72
N LEU A 156 12.31 8.86 1.84
CA LEU A 156 13.37 7.85 1.88
C LEU A 156 13.25 6.94 3.13
N GLU A 157 12.91 7.51 4.28
CA GLU A 157 12.64 6.74 5.50
C GLU A 157 11.49 5.76 5.29
N LEU A 158 10.37 6.25 4.76
CA LEU A 158 9.18 5.44 4.50
C LEU A 158 9.44 4.36 3.43
N MET A 159 10.26 4.64 2.41
CA MET A 159 10.70 3.63 1.43
C MET A 159 11.64 2.60 2.05
N ASN A 160 12.58 3.02 2.91
CA ASN A 160 13.50 2.11 3.59
C ASN A 160 12.74 1.15 4.52
N ASP A 161 11.77 1.65 5.28
CA ASP A 161 10.89 0.83 6.12
C ASP A 161 10.14 -0.21 5.28
N ARG A 162 9.67 0.19 4.09
CA ARG A 162 9.03 -0.74 3.16
C ARG A 162 10.00 -1.81 2.67
N ILE A 163 11.19 -1.42 2.20
CA ILE A 163 12.23 -2.36 1.72
C ILE A 163 12.59 -3.35 2.82
N ALA A 164 12.79 -2.87 4.05
CA ALA A 164 13.07 -3.73 5.21
C ALA A 164 11.93 -4.75 5.44
N SER A 165 10.67 -4.30 5.35
CA SER A 165 9.52 -5.20 5.51
C SER A 165 9.42 -6.27 4.42
N LEU A 166 9.75 -5.92 3.16
CA LEU A 166 9.78 -6.86 2.03
C LEU A 166 10.92 -7.86 2.15
N GLN A 167 12.09 -7.43 2.59
CA GLN A 167 13.23 -8.32 2.85
C GLN A 167 12.88 -9.36 3.92
N VAL A 168 12.17 -8.97 4.99
CA VAL A 168 11.68 -9.89 6.02
C VAL A 168 10.66 -10.89 5.46
N GLU A 169 9.75 -10.44 4.60
CA GLU A 169 8.73 -11.29 3.96
C GLU A 169 9.38 -12.32 3.01
N VAL A 170 10.38 -11.91 2.24
CA VAL A 170 11.14 -12.78 1.35
C VAL A 170 12.08 -13.71 2.13
N ALA A 171 12.60 -13.28 3.28
CA ALA A 171 13.53 -14.05 4.11
C ALA A 171 12.87 -15.20 4.90
N TYR A 172 11.53 -15.30 4.95
CA TYR A 172 10.84 -16.38 5.65
C TYR A 172 10.24 -17.42 4.68
N PRO A 173 10.86 -18.60 4.50
CA PRO A 173 10.22 -19.68 3.77
C PRO A 173 9.06 -20.28 4.59
N ARG A 174 7.82 -19.80 4.35
CA ARG A 174 6.59 -20.36 4.92
C ARG A 174 6.19 -21.72 4.36
N THR A 175 6.89 -22.25 3.36
CA THR A 175 6.58 -23.54 2.74
C THR A 175 7.60 -24.61 3.14
N TRP A 176 7.14 -25.84 3.32
CA TRP A 176 8.03 -26.98 3.58
C TRP A 176 9.08 -27.17 2.47
N ARG A 177 8.74 -26.77 1.23
CA ARG A 177 9.67 -26.71 0.10
C ARG A 177 10.77 -25.68 0.31
N GLY A 178 10.45 -24.49 0.83
CA GLY A 178 11.45 -23.47 1.15
C GLY A 178 12.38 -23.90 2.29
N ARG A 179 11.87 -24.59 3.31
CA ARG A 179 12.70 -25.20 4.38
C ARG A 179 13.63 -26.30 3.83
N ALA A 180 13.14 -27.11 2.90
CA ALA A 180 13.94 -28.14 2.24
C ALA A 180 15.06 -27.53 1.37
N ILE A 181 14.76 -26.48 0.60
CA ILE A 181 15.78 -25.76 -0.20
C ILE A 181 16.84 -25.14 0.70
N ALA A 182 16.44 -24.49 1.80
CA ALA A 182 17.37 -23.93 2.77
C ALA A 182 18.29 -25.00 3.40
N LEU A 183 17.74 -26.18 3.72
CA LEU A 183 18.52 -27.33 4.21
C LEU A 183 19.51 -27.84 3.16
N VAL A 184 19.10 -27.95 1.89
CA VAL A 184 20.00 -28.38 0.81
C VAL A 184 21.14 -27.38 0.62
N VAL A 185 20.85 -26.08 0.62
CA VAL A 185 21.86 -25.02 0.47
C VAL A 185 22.82 -25.00 1.68
N ALA A 186 22.32 -25.17 2.90
CA ALA A 186 23.16 -25.28 4.09
C ALA A 186 24.04 -26.54 4.05
N PHE A 187 23.51 -27.65 3.56
CA PHE A 187 24.24 -28.92 3.43
C PHE A 187 25.32 -28.84 2.35
N THR A 188 25.04 -28.23 1.19
CA THR A 188 26.04 -28.02 0.14
C THR A 188 27.13 -27.07 0.62
N ALA A 189 26.78 -25.95 1.26
CA ALA A 189 27.76 -25.05 1.85
C ALA A 189 28.65 -25.74 2.91
N GLY A 190 28.06 -26.54 3.80
CA GLY A 190 28.81 -27.32 4.79
C GLY A 190 29.68 -28.44 4.19
N PHE A 191 29.19 -29.10 3.14
CA PHE A 191 29.94 -30.14 2.42
C PHE A 191 31.14 -29.54 1.66
N PHE A 192 30.94 -28.42 0.97
CA PHE A 192 32.02 -27.69 0.30
C PHE A 192 33.02 -27.10 1.30
N ALA A 193 32.58 -26.61 2.45
CA ALA A 193 33.50 -26.17 3.52
C ALA A 193 34.37 -27.34 4.04
N ARG A 194 33.80 -28.55 4.16
CA ARG A 194 34.56 -29.74 4.55
C ARG A 194 35.54 -30.23 3.48
N LEU A 195 35.15 -30.18 2.21
CA LEU A 195 36.06 -30.51 1.10
C LEU A 195 37.19 -29.48 0.98
N ALA A 196 36.89 -28.20 1.14
CA ALA A 196 37.89 -27.14 1.15
C ALA A 196 38.87 -27.30 2.34
N ALA A 197 38.38 -27.67 3.53
CA ALA A 197 39.24 -27.94 4.68
C ALA A 197 40.21 -29.13 4.43
N GLY A 198 39.74 -30.19 3.77
CA GLY A 198 40.60 -31.32 3.38
C GLY A 198 41.63 -30.95 2.32
N TRP A 199 41.22 -30.23 1.28
CA TRP A 199 42.14 -29.77 0.22
C TRP A 199 43.18 -28.78 0.74
N VAL A 200 42.79 -27.90 1.68
CA VAL A 200 43.70 -26.99 2.37
C VAL A 200 44.67 -27.75 3.28
N ALA A 201 44.21 -28.78 4.01
CA ALA A 201 45.08 -29.60 4.84
C ALA A 201 46.13 -30.37 4.01
N ASP A 202 45.75 -30.92 2.85
CA ASP A 202 46.69 -31.57 1.92
C ASP A 202 47.69 -30.57 1.32
N LEU A 203 47.26 -29.33 1.05
CA LEU A 203 48.14 -28.25 0.57
C LEU A 203 49.25 -27.89 1.56
N PHE A 204 49.01 -28.10 2.86
CA PHE A 204 49.98 -27.85 3.93
C PHE A 204 50.81 -29.08 4.32
N GLN A 205 50.44 -30.30 3.90
CA GLN A 205 51.22 -31.52 4.11
C GLN A 205 52.21 -31.83 2.98
N GLY A 206 52.01 -31.29 1.77
CA GLY A 206 52.88 -31.52 0.61
C GLY A 206 54.19 -30.73 0.55
N LYS A 207 54.70 -30.18 1.67
CA LYS A 207 55.88 -29.30 1.68
C LYS A 207 57.13 -29.86 2.37
N ASP A 208 57.10 -31.12 2.82
CA ASP A 208 58.27 -31.82 3.35
C ASP A 208 58.58 -33.09 2.52
N ALA A 209 59.13 -32.89 1.31
CA ALA A 209 59.85 -33.91 0.54
C ALA A 209 60.91 -33.26 -0.36
#